data_AF-A0A4Q6DPU7-F1
#
_entry.id   AF-A0A4Q6DPU7-F1
#
_cell.length_a   1.000
_cell.length_b   1.000
_cell.length_c   1.000
_cell.angle_alpha   90.00
_cell.angle_beta   90.00
_cell.angle_gamma   90.00
#
_symmetry.space_group_name_H-M   'P 1'
#
loop_
_entity.id
_entity.type
_entity.pdbx_description
1 polymer ?
#
loop_
_entity_poly.entity_id
_entity_poly.type
_entity_poly.pdbx_seq_one_letter_code
_entity_poly.pdbx_strand_id
1 'polypeptide(L)'
;MRSFVLVLGLVILSATQIFAQNGIQVRGSVTDTTKLSVPGASIKLTSDQGDSTLTAADVDGKFSFPAVKGKKIKITVTSIGFEAIAKRYSLDADSGLVVLDPIIMNFESNQLGLVTITAEANPVVLKEDTVEYKVSSYKVRDNAPIEDVLRKLPGVDVDKDGNVSAQGQQVTKVRLNGKDFYGGDLQAATKNLPADI
;
A
#
# COMPACT_ATOMS: atom_id res chain seq x y z
N MET A 1 -0.88 9.73 70.89
CA MET A 1 -1.81 8.87 70.11
C MET A 1 -2.17 9.45 68.75
N ARG A 2 -2.57 10.73 68.63
CA ARG A 2 -2.93 11.37 67.34
C ARG A 2 -1.79 11.36 66.30
N SER A 3 -0.56 11.60 66.74
CA SER A 3 0.64 11.54 65.89
C SER A 3 0.99 10.12 65.42
N PHE A 4 0.72 9.10 66.22
CA PHE A 4 0.95 7.70 65.85
C PHE A 4 -0.05 7.23 64.78
N VAL A 5 -1.31 7.67 64.88
CA VAL A 5 -2.35 7.41 63.87
C VAL A 5 -2.04 8.08 62.53
N LEU A 6 -1.47 9.30 62.56
CA LEU A 6 -1.04 10.00 61.34
C LEU A 6 0.14 9.31 60.64
N VAL A 7 1.12 8.82 61.41
CA VAL A 7 2.27 8.09 60.84
C VAL A 7 1.82 6.74 60.26
N LEU A 8 0.89 6.04 60.92
CA LEU A 8 0.34 4.78 60.40
C LEU A 8 -0.49 4.99 59.12
N GLY A 9 -1.23 6.09 59.04
CA GLY A 9 -1.98 6.47 57.82
C GLY A 9 -1.07 6.80 56.63
N LEU A 10 0.09 7.43 56.87
CA LEU A 10 1.05 7.75 55.82
C LEU A 10 1.71 6.49 55.23
N VAL A 11 2.03 5.50 56.07
CA VAL A 11 2.64 4.23 55.64
C VAL A 11 1.68 3.39 54.79
N ILE A 12 0.37 3.43 55.09
CA ILE A 12 -0.67 2.72 54.31
C ILE A 12 -0.88 3.35 52.93
N LEU A 13 -0.69 4.67 52.78
CA LEU A 13 -0.85 5.35 51.49
C LEU A 13 0.30 5.05 50.51
N SER A 14 1.48 4.69 51.02
CA SER A 14 2.66 4.27 50.23
C SER A 14 2.63 2.79 49.79
N ALA A 15 1.64 2.00 50.19
CA ALA A 15 1.52 0.59 49.82
C ALA A 15 0.72 0.33 48.53
N THR A 16 0.37 1.38 47.78
CA THR A 16 -0.29 1.20 46.48
C THR A 16 0.72 0.68 45.47
N GLN A 17 0.62 -0.61 45.14
CA GLN A 17 1.43 -1.22 44.10
C GLN A 17 1.08 -0.59 42.75
N ILE A 18 2.04 0.10 42.14
CA ILE A 18 1.94 0.63 40.79
C ILE A 18 2.10 -0.57 39.83
N PHE A 19 1.00 -1.13 39.33
CA PHE A 19 1.01 -2.10 38.24
C PHE A 19 1.30 -1.38 36.92
N ALA A 20 2.56 -1.00 36.69
CA ALA A 20 2.98 -0.42 35.43
C ALA A 20 3.60 -1.50 34.53
N GLN A 21 3.06 -1.61 33.30
CA GLN A 21 3.62 -2.31 32.11
C GLN A 21 3.18 -3.77 31.89
N ASN A 22 1.88 -3.99 31.67
CA ASN A 22 1.41 -5.18 30.96
C ASN A 22 1.65 -5.00 29.45
N GLY A 23 2.82 -5.40 28.97
CA GLY A 23 3.17 -5.39 27.55
C GLY A 23 4.62 -5.75 27.28
N ILE A 24 4.94 -6.02 26.02
CA ILE A 24 6.32 -6.28 25.59
C ILE A 24 6.98 -4.92 25.33
N GLN A 25 8.15 -4.69 25.92
CA GLN A 25 8.96 -3.52 25.61
C GLN A 25 9.80 -3.82 24.37
N VAL A 26 9.61 -3.07 23.29
CA VAL A 26 10.36 -3.22 22.05
C VAL A 26 11.32 -2.07 21.89
N ARG A 27 12.62 -2.34 21.79
CA ARG A 27 13.67 -1.34 21.54
C ARG A 27 14.40 -1.65 20.24
N GLY A 28 14.92 -0.62 19.61
CA GLY A 28 15.75 -0.76 18.43
C GLY A 28 16.52 0.51 18.12
N SER A 29 17.25 0.48 17.02
CA SER A 29 17.96 1.64 16.48
C SER A 29 17.73 1.75 14.98
N VAL A 30 17.83 2.97 14.47
CA VAL A 30 17.73 3.31 13.05
C VAL A 30 19.07 3.89 12.61
N THR A 31 19.66 3.28 11.59
CA THR A 31 20.93 3.71 11.02
C THR A 31 20.82 3.86 9.51
N ASP A 32 21.73 4.58 8.88
CA ASP A 32 21.89 4.59 7.42
C ASP A 32 22.81 3.46 6.94
N THR A 33 23.03 3.39 5.62
CA THR A 33 23.96 2.43 4.98
C THR A 33 25.42 2.64 5.37
N THR A 34 25.78 3.82 5.89
CA THR A 34 27.10 4.14 6.42
C THR A 34 27.25 3.84 7.91
N LYS A 35 26.19 3.31 8.54
CA LYS A 35 26.06 3.00 9.98
C LYS A 35 25.98 4.24 10.87
N LEU A 36 25.68 5.42 10.33
CA LEU A 36 25.38 6.60 11.11
C LEU A 36 23.94 6.55 11.62
N SER A 37 23.69 7.12 12.81
CA SER A 37 22.35 7.20 13.36
C SER A 37 21.47 8.13 12.53
N VAL A 38 20.18 7.79 12.41
CA VAL A 38 19.18 8.64 11.74
C VAL A 38 18.26 9.25 12.82
N PRO A 39 18.65 10.38 13.41
CA PRO A 39 17.85 11.02 14.46
C PRO A 39 16.56 11.60 13.89
N GLY A 40 15.50 11.62 14.71
CA GLY A 40 14.21 12.18 14.30
C GLY A 40 13.44 11.36 13.26
N ALA A 41 13.93 10.18 12.88
CA ALA A 41 13.16 9.23 12.09
C ALA A 41 11.84 8.91 12.78
N SER A 42 10.74 8.85 12.03
CA SER A 42 9.41 8.51 12.51
C SER A 42 9.22 7.00 12.44
N ILE A 43 8.91 6.37 13.58
CA ILE A 43 8.75 4.93 13.72
C ILE A 43 7.32 4.64 14.11
N LYS A 44 6.58 4.02 13.19
CA LYS A 44 5.23 3.53 13.42
C LYS A 44 5.26 2.04 13.67
N LEU A 45 4.75 1.62 14.82
CA LEU A 45 4.47 0.22 15.13
C LEU A 45 2.99 -0.05 14.86
N THR A 46 2.69 -1.20 14.25
CA THR A 46 1.34 -1.74 14.08
C THR A 46 1.34 -3.19 14.51
N SER A 47 0.48 -3.54 15.47
CA SER A 47 0.26 -4.89 15.96
C SER A 47 -0.77 -5.64 15.10
N ASP A 48 -0.73 -6.97 15.13
CA ASP A 48 -1.76 -7.86 14.59
C ASP A 48 -3.12 -7.72 15.29
N GLN A 49 -3.13 -7.19 16.51
CA GLN A 49 -4.36 -6.84 17.23
C GLN A 49 -4.98 -5.50 16.77
N GLY A 50 -4.38 -4.83 15.79
CA GLY A 50 -4.86 -3.55 15.24
C GLY A 50 -4.39 -2.31 16.02
N ASP A 51 -3.65 -2.49 17.12
CA ASP A 51 -3.04 -1.38 17.85
C ASP A 51 -1.93 -0.73 17.01
N SER A 52 -1.86 0.61 17.01
CA SER A 52 -0.80 1.34 16.32
C SER A 52 -0.28 2.48 17.16
N THR A 53 1.04 2.53 17.29
CA THR A 53 1.75 3.53 18.08
C THR A 53 2.81 4.21 17.21
N LEU A 54 3.03 5.49 17.43
CA LEU A 54 4.05 6.28 16.76
C LEU A 54 5.08 6.76 17.79
N THR A 55 6.36 6.70 17.44
CA THR A 55 7.44 7.29 18.20
C THR A 55 8.49 7.87 17.25
N ALA A 56 9.42 8.66 17.77
CA ALA A 56 10.54 9.19 16.99
C ALA A 56 11.86 8.62 17.52
N ALA A 57 12.85 8.48 16.65
CA ALA A 57 14.21 8.15 17.04
C ALA A 57 14.86 9.32 17.78
N ASP A 58 15.60 9.00 18.84
CA ASP A 58 16.40 9.98 19.59
C ASP A 58 17.66 10.42 18.82
N VAL A 59 18.51 11.22 19.47
CA VAL A 59 19.77 11.73 18.88
C VAL A 59 20.76 10.62 18.49
N ASP A 60 20.69 9.48 19.17
CA ASP A 60 21.50 8.29 18.88
C ASP A 60 20.82 7.37 17.86
N GLY A 61 19.66 7.76 17.31
CA GLY A 61 18.86 6.94 16.39
C GLY A 61 18.09 5.82 17.10
N LYS A 62 17.99 5.81 18.42
CA LYS A 62 17.31 4.76 19.20
C LYS A 62 15.84 5.06 19.37
N PHE A 63 15.03 4.01 19.44
CA PHE A 63 13.60 4.11 19.71
C PHE A 63 13.14 3.04 20.70
N SER A 64 12.04 3.31 21.40
CA SER A 64 11.46 2.39 22.38
C SER A 64 9.93 2.47 22.37
N PHE A 65 9.29 1.31 22.35
CA PHE A 65 7.86 1.13 22.59
C PHE A 65 7.70 0.42 23.94
N PRO A 66 7.18 1.08 24.98
CA PRO A 66 7.16 0.50 26.33
C PRO A 66 6.10 -0.58 26.54
N ALA A 67 5.00 -0.57 25.77
CA ALA A 67 3.86 -1.45 26.00
C ALA A 67 3.24 -1.94 24.69
N VAL A 68 3.92 -2.87 24.02
CA VAL A 68 3.43 -3.50 22.79
C VAL A 68 2.55 -4.69 23.15
N LYS A 69 1.35 -4.73 22.57
CA LYS A 69 0.40 -5.85 22.70
C LYS A 69 0.38 -6.62 21.39
N GLY A 70 0.40 -7.95 21.46
CA GLY A 70 0.43 -8.83 20.28
C GLY A 70 1.83 -9.35 19.96
N LYS A 71 1.89 -10.52 19.32
CA LYS A 71 3.15 -11.22 19.01
C LYS A 71 3.68 -10.85 17.63
N LYS A 72 2.81 -10.45 16.70
CA LYS A 72 3.23 -10.08 15.35
C LYS A 72 3.11 -8.58 15.20
N ILE A 73 4.23 -7.93 14.91
CA ILE A 73 4.28 -6.49 14.75
C ILE A 73 4.87 -6.12 13.39
N LYS A 74 4.42 -4.99 12.86
CA LYS A 74 4.98 -4.33 11.69
C LYS A 74 5.54 -2.99 12.14
N ILE A 75 6.81 -2.76 11.90
CA ILE A 75 7.47 -1.48 12.12
C ILE A 75 7.70 -0.82 10.78
N THR A 76 7.18 0.40 10.63
CA THR A 76 7.40 1.25 9.47
C THR A 76 8.22 2.44 9.91
N VAL A 77 9.36 2.66 9.26
CA VAL A 77 10.27 3.78 9.54
C VAL A 77 10.26 4.73 8.36
N THR A 78 10.06 6.02 8.62
CA THR A 78 10.09 7.09 7.62
C THR A 78 10.97 8.23 8.11
N SER A 79 11.80 8.78 7.23
CA SER A 79 12.65 9.93 7.51
C SER A 79 12.82 10.75 6.24
N ILE A 80 13.08 12.05 6.38
CA ILE A 80 13.25 12.94 5.23
C ILE A 80 14.56 12.58 4.52
N GLY A 81 14.50 12.34 3.20
CA GLY A 81 15.66 11.97 2.39
C GLY A 81 16.04 10.50 2.47
N PHE A 82 15.18 9.65 3.04
CA PHE A 82 15.37 8.20 3.10
C PHE A 82 14.14 7.45 2.60
N GLU A 83 14.35 6.31 1.96
CA GLU A 83 13.27 5.44 1.52
C GLU A 83 12.52 4.86 2.72
N ALA A 84 11.18 4.90 2.67
CA ALA A 84 10.34 4.32 3.70
C ALA A 84 10.52 2.79 3.74
N ILE A 85 10.85 2.24 4.91
CA ILE A 85 11.03 0.80 5.09
C ILE A 85 9.99 0.24 6.05
N ALA A 86 9.45 -0.93 5.71
CA ALA A 86 8.54 -1.68 6.58
C ALA A 86 9.09 -3.09 6.85
N LYS A 87 9.31 -3.41 8.13
CA LYS A 87 9.76 -4.74 8.57
C LYS A 87 8.70 -5.36 9.47
N ARG A 88 8.50 -6.67 9.31
CA ARG A 88 7.62 -7.47 10.16
C ARG A 88 8.47 -8.28 11.13
N TYR A 89 8.06 -8.34 12.39
CA TYR A 89 8.72 -9.08 13.44
C TYR A 89 7.71 -10.00 14.14
N SER A 90 8.19 -11.17 14.54
CA SER A 90 7.51 -12.06 15.47
C SER A 90 8.23 -11.93 16.82
N LEU A 91 7.49 -11.53 17.85
CA LEU A 91 7.96 -11.43 19.21
C LEU A 91 7.71 -12.79 19.87
N ASP A 92 8.79 -13.44 20.30
CA ASP A 92 8.72 -14.75 20.96
C ASP A 92 8.38 -14.65 22.45
N ALA A 93 8.44 -13.44 23.01
CA ALA A 93 8.14 -13.16 24.41
C ALA A 93 6.67 -12.76 24.62
N ASP A 94 6.05 -13.24 25.70
CA ASP A 94 4.73 -12.80 26.15
C ASP A 94 4.80 -11.54 27.03
N SER A 95 5.97 -11.27 27.61
CA SER A 95 6.28 -10.07 28.40
C SER A 95 7.80 -9.88 28.50
N GLY A 96 8.26 -8.65 28.74
CA GLY A 96 9.69 -8.34 28.91
C GLY A 96 10.27 -7.49 27.78
N LEU A 97 11.60 -7.39 27.72
CA LEU A 97 12.34 -6.56 26.77
C LEU A 97 12.77 -7.36 25.54
N VAL A 98 12.37 -6.90 24.37
CA VAL A 98 12.85 -7.36 23.07
C VAL A 98 13.67 -6.25 22.42
N VAL A 99 14.92 -6.55 22.09
CA VAL A 99 15.82 -5.64 21.37
C VAL A 99 15.91 -6.11 19.93
N LEU A 100 15.56 -5.25 18.99
CA LEU A 100 15.63 -5.50 17.56
C LEU A 100 17.00 -5.11 17.01
N ASP A 101 17.42 -5.82 15.97
CA ASP A 101 18.58 -5.43 15.17
C ASP A 101 18.37 -4.04 14.53
N PRO A 102 19.46 -3.31 14.25
CA PRO A 102 19.39 -1.99 13.62
C PRO A 102 18.58 -2.03 12.30
N ILE A 103 17.65 -1.09 12.17
CA ILE A 103 16.91 -0.87 10.94
C ILE A 103 17.73 0.07 10.07
N ILE A 104 18.36 -0.50 9.04
CA ILE A 104 19.15 0.25 8.06
C ILE A 104 18.21 0.89 7.05
N MET A 105 18.28 2.22 6.92
CA MET A 105 17.57 3.00 5.91
C MET A 105 18.49 3.32 4.74
N ASN A 106 17.95 3.24 3.52
CA ASN A 106 18.63 3.70 2.32
C ASN A 106 18.30 5.16 2.08
N PHE A 107 19.29 5.96 1.68
CA PHE A 107 19.02 7.30 1.19
C PHE A 107 18.09 7.22 -0.01
N GLU A 108 17.08 8.08 -0.01
CA GLU A 108 16.19 8.27 -1.14
C GLU A 108 16.99 8.99 -2.22
N SER A 109 17.75 8.24 -3.01
CA SER A 109 18.26 8.76 -4.27
C SER A 109 17.03 8.92 -5.15
N ASN A 110 16.63 10.18 -5.41
CA ASN A 110 15.69 10.52 -6.46
C ASN A 110 16.26 10.13 -7.85
N GLN A 111 16.49 8.84 -8.09
CA GLN A 111 16.19 8.31 -9.39
C GLN A 111 14.67 8.34 -9.45
N LEU A 112 14.13 9.04 -10.45
CA LEU A 112 12.72 8.99 -10.82
C LEU A 112 12.36 7.55 -11.19
N GLY A 113 12.25 6.69 -10.18
CA GLY A 113 11.68 5.37 -10.29
C GLY A 113 10.21 5.59 -10.52
N LEU A 114 9.76 5.30 -11.73
CA LEU A 114 8.35 5.10 -12.05
C LEU A 114 7.69 4.43 -10.85
N VAL A 115 6.81 5.17 -10.17
CA VAL A 115 5.93 4.66 -9.13
C VAL A 115 5.14 3.53 -9.78
N THR A 116 5.64 2.31 -9.63
CA THR A 116 4.94 1.10 -10.07
C THR A 116 3.92 0.82 -9.00
N ILE A 117 2.84 1.59 -9.01
CA ILE A 117 1.60 1.21 -8.36
C ILE A 117 1.19 -0.09 -9.05
N THR A 118 1.32 -1.21 -8.34
CA THR A 118 0.67 -2.48 -8.69
C THR A 118 -0.84 -2.33 -8.46
N ALA A 119 -1.46 -1.37 -9.14
CA ALA A 119 -2.91 -1.33 -9.26
C ALA A 119 -3.26 -2.37 -10.31
N GLU A 120 -4.11 -3.31 -9.92
CA GLU A 120 -4.88 -4.12 -10.85
C GLU A 120 -5.34 -3.20 -11.99
N ALA A 121 -4.96 -3.57 -13.21
CA ALA A 121 -5.05 -2.67 -14.33
C ALA A 121 -6.50 -2.16 -14.48
N ASN A 122 -6.71 -0.86 -14.23
CA ASN A 122 -8.02 -0.24 -14.36
C ASN A 122 -8.57 -0.61 -15.75
N PRO A 123 -9.68 -1.37 -15.81
CA PRO A 123 -10.22 -1.86 -17.09
C PRO A 123 -10.74 -0.71 -17.96
N VAL A 124 -11.06 0.43 -17.32
CA VAL A 124 -11.58 1.64 -17.95
C VAL A 124 -10.87 2.86 -17.37
N VAL A 125 -10.36 3.74 -18.25
CA VAL A 125 -9.83 5.06 -17.88
C VAL A 125 -10.64 6.11 -18.64
N LEU A 126 -11.37 6.95 -17.91
CA LEU A 126 -12.03 8.12 -18.48
C LEU A 126 -11.02 9.27 -18.48
N LYS A 127 -10.53 9.64 -19.67
CA LYS A 127 -9.91 10.95 -19.92
C LYS A 127 -11.02 11.90 -20.32
N GLU A 128 -10.91 13.17 -19.95
CA GLU A 128 -11.90 14.25 -20.14
C GLU A 128 -12.87 14.00 -21.32
N ASP A 129 -12.30 13.85 -22.53
CA ASP A 129 -13.06 13.62 -23.77
C ASP A 129 -12.88 12.21 -24.39
N THR A 130 -12.22 11.26 -23.71
CA THR A 130 -11.88 9.94 -24.27
C THR A 130 -11.97 8.82 -23.25
N VAL A 131 -12.75 7.78 -23.55
CA VAL A 131 -12.78 6.55 -22.76
C VAL A 131 -11.76 5.56 -23.33
N GLU A 132 -10.78 5.18 -22.52
CA GLU A 132 -9.79 4.16 -22.86
C GLU A 132 -10.14 2.85 -22.16
N TYR A 133 -10.25 1.78 -22.94
CA TYR A 133 -10.50 0.43 -22.43
C TYR A 133 -9.25 -0.42 -22.58
N LYS A 134 -8.88 -1.11 -21.49
CA LYS A 134 -7.79 -2.09 -21.55
C LYS A 134 -8.37 -3.44 -21.95
N VAL A 135 -8.13 -3.84 -23.20
CA VAL A 135 -8.61 -5.11 -23.77
C VAL A 135 -8.14 -6.33 -22.97
N SER A 136 -6.90 -6.31 -22.44
CA SER A 136 -6.35 -7.42 -21.64
C SER A 136 -7.12 -7.70 -20.34
N SER A 137 -7.96 -6.76 -19.89
CA SER A 137 -8.80 -6.95 -18.71
C SER A 137 -10.10 -7.74 -19.03
N TYR A 138 -10.41 -7.96 -20.32
CA TYR A 138 -11.60 -8.68 -20.76
C TYR A 138 -11.20 -10.02 -21.40
N LYS A 139 -11.43 -11.11 -20.66
CA LYS A 139 -11.11 -12.48 -21.13
C LYS A 139 -11.95 -12.85 -22.35
N VAL A 140 -11.34 -13.01 -23.51
CA VAL A 140 -11.93 -13.61 -24.74
C VAL A 140 -11.28 -14.97 -25.03
N ARG A 141 -11.82 -15.71 -26.00
CA ARG A 141 -11.18 -16.96 -26.45
C ARG A 141 -9.93 -16.63 -27.25
N ASP A 142 -8.94 -17.53 -27.23
CA ASP A 142 -7.75 -17.41 -28.07
C ASP A 142 -8.17 -17.35 -29.56
N ASN A 143 -7.63 -16.38 -30.30
CA ASN A 143 -8.01 -16.07 -31.70
C ASN A 143 -9.46 -15.56 -31.90
N ALA A 144 -10.12 -15.05 -30.86
CA ALA A 144 -11.42 -14.42 -31.04
C ALA A 144 -11.32 -13.16 -31.94
N PRO A 145 -12.35 -12.89 -32.76
CA PRO A 145 -12.42 -11.64 -33.52
C PRO A 145 -12.61 -10.45 -32.58
N ILE A 146 -12.12 -9.26 -32.96
CA ILE A 146 -12.22 -8.04 -32.13
C ILE A 146 -13.68 -7.66 -31.80
N GLU A 147 -14.67 -8.07 -32.61
CA GLU A 147 -16.09 -7.91 -32.28
C GLU A 147 -16.49 -8.54 -30.93
N ASP A 148 -15.87 -9.66 -30.54
CA ASP A 148 -16.15 -10.35 -29.28
C ASP A 148 -15.60 -9.57 -28.07
N VAL A 149 -14.52 -8.82 -28.28
CA VAL A 149 -13.98 -7.89 -27.28
C VAL A 149 -14.91 -6.69 -27.16
N LEU A 150 -15.31 -6.10 -28.29
CA LEU A 150 -16.17 -4.91 -28.32
C LEU A 150 -17.51 -5.15 -27.63
N ARG A 151 -18.11 -6.34 -27.80
CA ARG A 151 -19.35 -6.74 -27.10
C ARG A 151 -19.21 -6.81 -25.57
N LYS A 152 -17.99 -6.91 -25.04
CA LYS A 152 -17.72 -6.96 -23.59
C LYS A 152 -17.42 -5.60 -22.99
N LEU A 153 -17.23 -4.58 -23.82
CA LEU A 153 -17.01 -3.22 -23.34
C LEU A 153 -18.32 -2.59 -22.88
N PRO A 154 -18.35 -1.95 -21.71
CA PRO A 154 -19.56 -1.31 -21.21
C PRO A 154 -19.96 -0.14 -22.12
N GLY A 155 -21.24 -0.07 -22.49
CA GLY A 155 -21.77 0.98 -23.35
C GLY A 155 -21.36 0.86 -24.81
N VAL A 156 -20.82 -0.29 -25.25
CA VAL A 156 -20.59 -0.62 -26.66
C VAL A 156 -21.53 -1.74 -27.07
N ASP A 157 -22.29 -1.51 -28.14
CA ASP A 157 -23.17 -2.49 -28.75
C ASP A 157 -22.67 -2.83 -30.15
N VAL A 158 -22.72 -4.11 -30.50
CA VAL A 158 -22.41 -4.60 -31.86
C VAL A 158 -23.64 -5.32 -32.38
N ASP A 159 -24.17 -4.89 -33.51
CA ASP A 159 -25.35 -5.54 -34.10
C ASP A 159 -24.99 -6.86 -34.81
N LYS A 160 -25.96 -7.49 -35.47
CA LYS A 160 -25.76 -8.73 -36.23
C LYS A 160 -25.06 -8.51 -37.56
N ASP A 161 -25.13 -7.29 -38.08
CA ASP A 161 -24.51 -6.90 -39.34
C ASP A 161 -23.04 -6.51 -39.14
N GLY A 162 -22.61 -6.27 -37.89
CA GLY A 162 -21.24 -5.92 -37.51
C GLY A 162 -21.03 -4.42 -37.31
N ASN A 163 -22.10 -3.63 -37.26
CA ASN A 163 -22.02 -2.21 -36.93
C ASN A 163 -21.82 -2.04 -35.42
N VAL A 164 -20.97 -1.09 -35.04
CA VAL A 164 -20.63 -0.80 -33.65
C VAL A 164 -21.25 0.54 -33.27
N SER A 165 -21.94 0.58 -32.14
CA SER A 165 -22.38 1.81 -31.49
C SER A 165 -21.76 1.91 -30.10
N ALA A 166 -21.39 3.13 -29.71
CA ALA A 166 -20.86 3.44 -28.39
C ALA A 166 -21.72 4.54 -27.76
N GLN A 167 -22.24 4.31 -26.56
CA GLN A 167 -23.11 5.23 -25.82
C GLN A 167 -24.31 5.71 -26.65
N GLY A 168 -24.86 4.85 -27.51
CA GLY A 168 -25.98 5.17 -28.39
C GLY A 168 -25.62 5.92 -29.68
N GLN A 169 -24.35 6.23 -29.93
CA GLN A 169 -23.88 6.83 -31.18
C GLN A 169 -23.18 5.80 -32.06
N GLN A 170 -23.44 5.84 -33.36
CA GLN A 170 -22.81 4.93 -34.31
C GLN A 170 -21.34 5.29 -34.52
N VAL A 171 -20.45 4.29 -34.41
CA VAL A 171 -19.02 4.45 -34.69
C VAL A 171 -18.82 4.44 -36.20
N THR A 172 -18.30 5.52 -36.76
CA THR A 172 -18.11 5.68 -38.21
C THR A 172 -16.66 5.52 -38.65
N LYS A 173 -15.71 5.47 -37.71
CA LYS A 173 -14.29 5.54 -38.00
C LYS A 173 -13.47 4.70 -37.02
N VAL A 174 -12.59 3.85 -37.55
CA VAL A 174 -11.61 3.07 -36.78
C VAL A 174 -10.21 3.46 -37.22
N ARG A 175 -9.33 3.62 -36.24
CA ARG A 175 -7.91 3.93 -36.45
C ARG A 175 -7.05 2.85 -35.83
N LEU A 176 -6.02 2.43 -36.54
CA LEU A 176 -4.98 1.54 -36.04
C LEU A 176 -3.65 2.30 -36.05
N ASN A 177 -2.97 2.37 -34.89
CA ASN A 177 -1.71 3.11 -34.73
C ASN A 177 -1.78 4.58 -35.22
N GLY A 178 -2.91 5.25 -34.97
CA GLY A 178 -3.14 6.64 -35.37
C GLY A 178 -3.44 6.86 -36.86
N LYS A 179 -3.46 5.80 -37.69
CA LYS A 179 -3.84 5.86 -39.09
C LYS A 179 -5.25 5.31 -39.29
N ASP A 180 -5.99 5.90 -40.22
CA ASP A 180 -7.32 5.42 -40.58
C ASP A 180 -7.22 4.00 -41.18
N PHE A 181 -7.95 3.05 -40.59
CA PHE A 181 -8.03 1.70 -41.13
C PHE A 181 -9.03 1.73 -42.30
N TYR A 182 -8.54 1.48 -43.51
CA TYR A 182 -9.22 1.85 -44.75
C TYR A 182 -10.55 1.13 -44.99
N GLY A 183 -11.55 1.89 -45.45
CA GLY A 183 -12.62 1.39 -46.32
C GLY A 183 -14.04 1.86 -46.01
N GLY A 184 -14.30 2.48 -44.85
CA GLY A 184 -15.69 2.76 -44.42
C GLY A 184 -16.50 1.50 -44.09
N ASP A 185 -15.88 0.32 -44.18
CA ASP A 185 -16.50 -0.96 -43.88
C ASP A 185 -15.98 -1.48 -42.54
N LEU A 186 -16.58 -0.95 -41.48
CA LEU A 186 -16.32 -1.32 -40.08
C LEU A 186 -16.38 -2.84 -39.87
N GLN A 187 -17.22 -3.53 -40.65
CA GLN A 187 -17.46 -4.97 -40.59
C GLN A 187 -16.21 -5.78 -40.97
N ALA A 188 -15.44 -5.31 -41.95
CA ALA A 188 -14.21 -5.98 -42.37
C ALA A 188 -13.11 -5.86 -41.31
N ALA A 189 -13.05 -4.76 -40.58
CA ALA A 189 -12.11 -4.55 -39.49
C ALA A 189 -12.47 -5.37 -38.25
N THR A 190 -13.76 -5.45 -37.91
CA THR A 190 -14.20 -6.15 -36.69
C THR A 190 -14.20 -7.68 -36.80
N LYS A 191 -14.36 -8.22 -38.01
CA LYS A 191 -14.38 -9.67 -38.26
C LYS A 191 -13.00 -10.28 -38.54
N ASN A 192 -12.05 -9.51 -39.08
CA ASN A 192 -10.76 -10.05 -39.54
C ASN A 192 -9.56 -9.69 -38.65
N LEU A 193 -9.73 -8.82 -37.65
CA LEU A 193 -8.66 -8.50 -36.70
C LEU A 193 -8.75 -9.44 -35.49
N PRO A 194 -7.67 -10.21 -35.19
CA PRO A 194 -7.61 -10.98 -33.95
C PRO A 194 -7.60 -10.05 -32.74
N ALA A 195 -8.19 -10.51 -31.63
CA ALA A 195 -8.27 -9.76 -30.38
C ALA A 195 -6.94 -9.65 -29.59
N ASP A 196 -5.91 -10.37 -30.01
CA ASP A 196 -4.63 -10.52 -29.30
C ASP A 196 -3.49 -9.67 -29.88
N ILE A 197 -3.81 -8.46 -30.37
CA ILE A 197 -2.84 -7.48 -30.89
C ILE A 197 -2.65 -6.33 -29.90
#